data_AF-A0A060Z951-F1
#
_entry.id   AF-A0A060Z951-F1
#
_cell.length_a   1.000
_cell.length_b   1.000
_cell.length_c   1.000
_cell.angle_alpha   90.00
_cell.angle_beta   90.00
_cell.angle_gamma   90.00
#
_symmetry.space_group_name_H-M   'P 1'
#
loop_
_entity.id
_entity.type
_entity.pdbx_description
1 polymer ?
#
loop_
_entity_poly.entity_id
_entity_poly.type
_entity_poly.pdbx_seq_one_letter_code
_entity_poly.pdbx_strand_id
1 'polypeptide(L)'
;MDRSPVQRLLSRPLKTTIPVANKLLEPCVMVGVTDKLWHRKQLTKCFYDWTAGDLPELEVGETIRMKPLPGDHPGLWSLDTCLQSVAPHSYLVAPSIVAIGWICT
;
A
#
# COMPACT_ATOMS: atom_id res chain seq x y z
N MET A 1 -2.90 -5.71 -31.75
CA MET A 1 -3.68 -4.44 -31.82
C MET A 1 -5.11 -4.78 -31.41
N ASP A 2 -5.31 -5.19 -30.14
CA ASP A 2 -6.41 -6.12 -29.81
C ASP A 2 -7.37 -5.52 -28.78
N ARG A 3 -7.98 -4.37 -29.11
CA ARG A 3 -9.05 -3.77 -28.29
C ARG A 3 -10.21 -3.37 -29.17
N SER A 4 -11.43 -3.67 -28.73
CA SER A 4 -12.63 -3.40 -29.52
C SER A 4 -12.79 -1.89 -29.77
N PRO A 5 -13.39 -1.47 -30.89
CA PRO A 5 -13.64 -0.06 -31.17
C PRO A 5 -14.40 0.66 -30.06
N VAL A 6 -15.34 -0.05 -29.41
CA VAL A 6 -16.10 0.42 -28.25
C VAL A 6 -15.21 0.61 -27.02
N GLN A 7 -14.29 -0.31 -26.74
CA GLN A 7 -13.32 -0.16 -25.66
C GLN A 7 -12.39 1.04 -25.87
N ARG A 8 -12.00 1.32 -27.13
CA ARG A 8 -11.20 2.52 -27.46
C ARG A 8 -12.00 3.80 -27.20
N LEU A 9 -13.25 3.87 -27.65
CA LEU A 9 -14.17 5.00 -27.45
C LEU A 9 -14.42 5.32 -25.96
N LEU A 10 -14.62 4.30 -25.13
CA LEU A 10 -14.98 4.46 -23.72
C LEU A 10 -13.77 4.62 -22.77
N SER A 11 -12.53 4.50 -23.27
CA SER A 11 -11.35 4.38 -22.40
C SER A 11 -10.76 5.70 -21.89
N ARG A 12 -10.96 6.86 -22.56
CA ARG A 12 -10.33 8.13 -22.11
C ARG A 12 -11.12 9.43 -22.31
N PRO A 13 -11.76 9.74 -23.46
CA PRO A 13 -12.29 11.09 -23.69
C PRO A 13 -13.72 11.35 -23.16
N LEU A 14 -14.53 10.29 -22.95
CA LEU A 14 -15.98 10.42 -22.71
C LEU A 14 -16.41 10.11 -21.26
N LYS A 15 -15.47 9.98 -20.31
CA LYS A 15 -15.78 9.82 -18.87
C LYS A 15 -16.12 11.14 -18.17
N THR A 16 -16.72 12.08 -18.89
CA THR A 16 -17.18 13.36 -18.34
C THR A 16 -18.69 13.40 -18.43
N THR A 17 -19.36 13.75 -17.33
CA THR A 17 -20.82 13.67 -17.13
C THR A 17 -21.67 14.60 -18.04
N ILE A 18 -21.12 15.21 -19.10
CA ILE A 18 -21.70 16.27 -19.97
C ILE A 18 -21.78 17.62 -19.21
N PRO A 19 -21.58 18.82 -19.82
CA PRO A 19 -21.25 19.17 -21.20
C PRO A 19 -19.76 19.25 -21.46
N VAL A 20 -19.37 18.91 -22.68
CA VAL A 20 -17.99 18.81 -23.12
C VAL A 20 -17.46 20.24 -23.34
N ALA A 21 -16.44 20.65 -22.58
CA ALA A 21 -15.70 21.85 -22.92
C ALA A 21 -15.18 21.72 -24.36
N ASN A 22 -15.35 22.71 -25.22
CA ASN A 22 -14.98 22.63 -26.66
C ASN A 22 -13.55 22.11 -26.88
N LYS A 23 -12.64 22.44 -25.96
CA LYS A 23 -11.24 21.98 -25.94
C LYS A 23 -11.06 20.45 -25.83
N LEU A 24 -12.07 19.73 -25.34
CA LEU A 24 -12.09 18.26 -25.22
C LEU A 24 -12.69 17.57 -26.46
N LEU A 25 -13.40 18.31 -27.33
CA LEU A 25 -13.91 17.81 -28.61
C LEU A 25 -12.80 17.71 -29.66
N GLU A 26 -11.72 18.46 -29.47
CA GLU A 26 -10.55 18.43 -30.34
C GLU A 26 -9.63 17.26 -29.97
N PRO A 27 -9.16 16.46 -30.96
CA PRO A 27 -8.22 15.37 -30.70
C PRO A 27 -6.88 15.93 -30.19
N CYS A 28 -6.66 15.86 -28.88
CA CYS A 28 -5.44 16.32 -28.24
C CYS A 28 -4.54 15.12 -27.85
N VAL A 29 -3.31 15.11 -28.38
CA VAL A 29 -2.27 14.20 -27.90
C VAL A 29 -1.69 14.80 -26.62
N MET A 30 -1.94 14.15 -25.48
CA MET A 30 -1.43 14.59 -24.20
C MET A 30 0.10 14.46 -24.17
N VAL A 31 0.80 15.59 -24.26
CA VAL A 31 2.26 15.66 -24.15
C VAL A 31 2.68 15.67 -22.67
N GLY A 32 3.84 15.07 -22.35
CA GLY A 32 4.44 15.11 -21.01
C GLY A 32 3.72 14.27 -19.95
N VAL A 33 3.08 13.16 -20.33
CA VAL A 33 2.37 12.29 -19.38
C VAL A 33 3.33 11.70 -18.33
N THR A 34 4.55 11.35 -18.73
CA THR A 34 5.61 10.85 -17.84
C THR A 34 5.94 11.88 -16.76
N ASP A 35 6.11 13.13 -17.15
CA ASP A 35 6.51 14.22 -16.24
C ASP A 35 5.38 14.54 -15.26
N LYS A 36 4.12 14.53 -15.75
CA LYS A 36 2.93 14.68 -14.91
C LYS A 36 2.80 13.54 -13.90
N LEU A 37 3.07 12.30 -14.31
CA LEU A 37 3.06 11.15 -13.40
C LEU A 37 4.16 11.27 -12.35
N TRP A 38 5.36 11.66 -12.77
CA TRP A 38 6.49 11.85 -11.86
C TRP A 38 6.23 12.97 -10.86
N HIS A 39 5.78 14.13 -11.31
CA HIS A 39 5.41 15.26 -10.47
C HIS A 39 4.34 14.87 -9.44
N ARG A 40 3.33 14.11 -9.85
CA ARG A 40 2.28 13.63 -8.94
C ARG A 40 2.84 12.69 -7.88
N LYS A 41 3.75 11.78 -8.24
CA LYS A 41 4.45 10.91 -7.27
C LYS A 41 5.28 11.74 -6.28
N GLN A 42 5.99 12.76 -6.77
CA GLN A 42 6.77 13.64 -5.91
C GLN A 42 5.90 14.41 -4.92
N LEU A 43 4.80 15.02 -5.38
CA LEU A 43 3.87 15.70 -4.49
C LEU A 43 3.33 14.76 -3.40
N THR A 44 2.90 13.56 -3.78
CA THR A 44 2.44 12.57 -2.80
C THR A 44 3.52 12.23 -1.79
N LYS A 45 4.78 12.05 -2.23
CA LYS A 45 5.92 11.84 -1.33
C LYS A 45 6.10 13.04 -0.39
N CYS A 46 6.14 14.27 -0.90
CA CYS A 46 6.32 15.47 -0.09
C CYS A 46 5.24 15.63 0.99
N PHE A 47 3.97 15.38 0.65
CA PHE A 47 2.89 15.46 1.63
C PHE A 47 2.97 14.34 2.68
N TYR A 48 3.36 13.13 2.26
CA TYR A 48 3.58 12.03 3.19
C TYR A 48 4.72 12.34 4.14
N ASP A 49 5.90 12.70 3.62
CA ASP A 49 7.10 13.02 4.39
C ASP A 49 6.86 14.19 5.36
N TRP A 50 6.02 15.16 4.99
CA TRP A 50 5.67 16.28 5.88
C TRP A 50 4.83 15.84 7.08
N THR A 51 3.93 14.87 6.91
CA THR A 51 3.02 14.42 7.98
C THR A 51 3.52 13.17 8.71
N ALA A 52 4.50 12.47 8.14
CA ALA A 52 5.10 11.29 8.73
C ALA A 52 5.92 11.67 9.96
N GLY A 53 5.57 11.09 11.11
CA GLY A 53 6.41 11.10 12.30
C GLY A 53 7.33 9.88 12.34
N ASP A 54 8.40 9.97 13.11
CA ASP A 54 9.29 8.83 13.36
C ASP A 54 8.54 7.74 14.11
N LEU A 55 8.72 6.49 13.68
CA LEU A 55 8.13 5.34 14.36
C LEU A 55 8.91 5.08 15.67
N PRO A 56 8.23 4.91 16.82
CA PRO A 56 8.91 4.58 18.07
C PRO A 56 9.64 3.24 17.96
N GLU A 57 10.80 3.16 18.58
CA GLU A 57 11.59 1.92 18.67
C GLU A 57 10.89 0.93 19.61
N LEU A 58 10.85 -0.34 19.24
CA LEU A 58 10.24 -1.40 20.06
C LEU A 58 11.20 -1.86 21.15
N GLU A 59 10.68 -2.09 22.36
CA GLU A 59 11.47 -2.63 23.45
C GLU A 59 11.56 -4.16 23.40
N VAL A 60 12.71 -4.70 23.83
CA VAL A 60 12.89 -6.15 23.94
C VAL A 60 11.96 -6.69 25.03
N GLY A 61 11.17 -7.71 24.69
CA GLY A 61 10.13 -8.29 25.54
C GLY A 61 8.74 -7.70 25.32
N GLU A 62 8.60 -6.67 24.48
CA GLU A 62 7.29 -6.10 24.14
C GLU A 62 6.45 -7.09 23.31
N THR A 63 5.16 -7.15 23.61
CA THR A 63 4.20 -7.97 22.88
C THR A 63 3.64 -7.19 21.70
N ILE A 64 3.80 -7.72 20.51
CA ILE A 64 3.40 -7.10 19.25
C ILE A 64 2.47 -7.99 18.45
N ARG A 65 1.86 -7.39 17.43
CA ARG A 65 1.09 -8.11 16.43
C ARG A 65 1.79 -8.09 15.10
N MET A 66 2.12 -9.26 14.56
CA MET A 66 2.73 -9.38 13.23
C MET A 66 1.66 -9.74 12.21
N LYS A 67 1.78 -9.13 11.02
CA LYS A 67 1.03 -9.58 9.84
C LYS A 67 1.79 -10.74 9.20
N PRO A 68 1.16 -11.91 8.98
CA PRO A 68 1.83 -13.05 8.38
C PRO A 68 2.34 -12.72 6.97
N LEU A 69 3.47 -13.35 6.60
CA LEU A 69 4.07 -13.19 5.28
C LEU A 69 3.11 -13.67 4.18
N PRO A 70 3.20 -13.09 2.96
CA PRO A 70 2.40 -13.53 1.82
C PRO A 70 2.80 -14.95 1.40
N GLY A 71 2.19 -15.95 2.04
CA GLY A 71 2.50 -17.37 1.91
C GLY A 71 1.87 -18.19 3.04
N ASP A 72 1.77 -17.59 4.23
CA ASP A 72 1.08 -18.16 5.38
C ASP A 72 -0.37 -17.64 5.41
N HIS A 73 -1.34 -18.52 5.18
CA HIS A 73 -2.76 -18.21 5.42
C HIS A 73 -3.06 -18.68 6.85
N PRO A 74 -3.61 -17.82 7.74
CA PRO A 74 -4.71 -16.90 7.48
C PRO A 74 -4.27 -15.43 7.58
N GLY A 75 -4.97 -14.49 6.93
CA GLY A 75 -4.74 -13.04 7.09
C GLY A 75 -5.02 -12.48 8.50
N LEU A 76 -4.91 -13.33 9.52
CA LEU A 76 -5.06 -13.03 10.93
C LEU A 76 -3.71 -12.57 11.46
N TRP A 77 -3.73 -11.49 12.24
CA TRP A 77 -2.54 -11.01 12.94
C TRP A 77 -2.12 -12.03 14.00
N SER A 78 -0.86 -12.44 14.02
CA SER A 78 -0.27 -13.26 15.08
C SER A 78 0.16 -12.40 16.26
N LEU A 79 0.11 -12.95 17.47
CA LEU A 79 0.56 -12.29 18.69
C LEU A 79 1.93 -12.84 19.07
N ASP A 80 2.92 -11.97 19.02
CA ASP A 80 4.33 -12.35 19.07
C ASP A 80 5.09 -11.43 20.03
N THR A 81 6.29 -11.84 20.43
CA THR A 81 7.13 -11.08 21.36
C THR A 81 8.44 -10.69 20.70
N CYS A 82 8.87 -9.44 20.90
CA CYS A 82 10.15 -8.93 20.40
C CYS A 82 11.30 -9.53 21.20
N LEU A 83 12.20 -10.26 20.53
CA LEU A 83 13.36 -10.88 21.16
C LEU A 83 14.59 -9.96 21.12
N GLN A 84 14.82 -9.30 19.97
CA GLN A 84 16.03 -8.50 19.77
C GLN A 84 15.87 -7.52 18.60
N SER A 85 16.52 -6.36 18.69
CA SER A 85 16.74 -5.44 17.55
C SER A 85 17.98 -5.86 16.77
N VAL A 86 17.82 -6.16 15.48
CA VAL A 86 18.90 -6.60 14.57
C VAL A 86 19.50 -5.40 13.81
N ALA A 87 18.65 -4.46 13.43
CA ALA A 87 19.00 -3.23 12.72
C ALA A 87 17.91 -2.18 13.00
N PRO A 88 18.10 -0.90 12.62
CA PRO A 88 17.05 0.10 12.75
C PRO A 88 15.73 -0.40 12.16
N HIS A 89 14.67 -0.39 12.97
CA HIS A 89 13.33 -0.87 12.61
C HIS A 89 13.25 -2.35 12.14
N SER A 90 14.25 -3.17 12.48
CA SER A 90 14.30 -4.59 12.12
C SER A 90 14.47 -5.45 13.37
N TYR A 91 13.45 -6.25 13.69
CA TYR A 91 13.40 -7.02 14.93
C TYR A 91 13.26 -8.52 14.67
N LEU A 92 13.89 -9.32 15.55
CA LEU A 92 13.59 -10.73 15.67
C LEU A 92 12.43 -10.91 16.63
N VAL A 93 11.48 -11.74 16.19
CA VAL A 93 10.19 -11.90 16.84
C VAL A 93 9.89 -13.39 16.92
N ALA A 94 9.36 -13.83 18.06
CA ALA A 94 8.93 -15.22 18.26
C ALA A 94 7.46 -15.27 18.68
N PRO A 95 6.73 -16.32 18.27
CA PRO A 95 5.34 -16.48 18.67
C PRO A 95 5.22 -16.54 20.18
N SER A 96 4.32 -15.72 20.72
CA SER A 96 4.02 -15.76 22.14
C SER A 96 3.28 -17.07 22.41
N ILE A 97 3.93 -17.97 23.12
CA ILE A 97 3.37 -19.27 23.44
C ILE A 97 2.26 -19.04 24.47
N VAL A 98 1.00 -18.88 24.01
CA VAL A 98 -0.16 -19.20 24.84
C VAL A 98 -0.48 -20.68 24.63
N ALA A 99 0.45 -21.55 25.02
CA ALA A 99 0.16 -22.96 25.24
C ALA A 99 -0.42 -23.10 26.65
N ILE A 100 -1.65 -22.62 26.85
CA ILE A 100 -2.45 -22.99 28.01
C ILE A 100 -3.62 -23.81 27.47
N GLY A 101 -3.50 -25.13 27.55
CA GLY A 101 -4.58 -26.05 27.24
C GLY A 101 -4.11 -27.42 26.78
N TRP A 102 -3.37 -28.15 27.62
CA TRP A 102 -3.48 -29.60 27.58
C TRP A 102 -4.90 -29.92 28.06
N ILE A 103 -5.78 -30.37 27.16
CA ILE A 103 -6.99 -31.08 27.57
C ILE A 103 -6.49 -32.42 28.12
N CYS A 104 -6.40 -32.51 29.45
CA CYS A 104 -6.29 -33.78 30.16
C CYS A 104 -7.62 -34.06 30.87
N THR A 105 -8.13 -35.26 30.57
CA THR A 105 -9.33 -35.97 31.07
C THR A 105 -10.70 -35.43 30.70
#